data_AF-A0A7S4KKX3-F1
#
_entry.id   AF-A0A7S4KKX3-F1
#
_cell.length_a   1.000
_cell.length_b   1.000
_cell.length_c   1.000
_cell.angle_alpha   90.00
_cell.angle_beta   90.00
_cell.angle_gamma   90.00
#
_symmetry.space_group_name_H-M   'P 1'
#
loop_
_entity.id
_entity.type
_entity.pdbx_description
1 polymer ?
#
loop_
_entity_poly.entity_id
_entity_poly.type
_entity_poly.pdbx_seq_one_letter_code
_entity_poly.pdbx_strand_id
1 'polypeptide(L)'
;KEEELISLYRSADAFVLPTRGEGWGRSLAEAMAMELPVIATNWSGNTQFMNENNSYLLPIEKFEEVKSMPDHHQWAVPSVWELRKLMREVYCNREEAKEKGGRARDHIVEHFSHEAAVPVFVDYINNLFEKQKEEKEKILEEQRKRIEKK
;
A
#
# COMPACT_ATOMS: atom_id res chain seq x y z
N LYS A 1 24.97 -3.37 2.05
CA LYS A 1 23.58 -3.61 2.48
C LYS A 1 22.58 -2.77 1.70
N GLU A 2 22.55 -1.44 1.84
CA GLU A 2 21.59 -0.60 1.09
C GLU A 2 21.99 -0.41 -0.38
N GLU A 3 23.26 -0.11 -0.65
CA GLU A 3 23.79 -0.02 -2.02
C GLU A 3 23.62 -1.32 -2.82
N GLU A 4 23.76 -2.47 -2.16
CA GLU A 4 23.53 -3.79 -2.76
C GLU A 4 22.05 -3.98 -3.14
N LEU A 5 21.12 -3.53 -2.29
CA LEU A 5 19.69 -3.60 -2.58
C LEU A 5 19.29 -2.68 -3.74
N ILE A 6 19.82 -1.46 -3.77
CA ILE A 6 19.62 -0.54 -4.89
C ILE A 6 20.18 -1.16 -6.17
N SER A 7 21.39 -1.74 -6.12
CA SER A 7 21.98 -2.43 -7.25
C SER A 7 21.12 -3.61 -7.71
N LEU A 8 20.53 -4.36 -6.77
CA LEU A 8 19.64 -5.47 -7.08
C LEU A 8 18.41 -5.00 -7.85
N TYR A 9 17.69 -3.99 -7.34
CA TYR A 9 16.53 -3.42 -8.04
C TYR A 9 16.91 -2.89 -9.43
N ARG A 10 18.02 -2.16 -9.55
CA ARG A 10 18.47 -1.60 -10.85
C ARG A 10 18.87 -2.67 -11.87
N SER A 11 19.27 -3.85 -11.40
CA SER A 11 19.65 -4.97 -12.26
C SER A 11 18.49 -5.88 -12.66
N ALA A 12 17.33 -5.72 -12.03
CA ALA A 12 16.16 -6.57 -12.30
C ALA A 12 15.34 -6.02 -13.48
N ASP A 13 14.72 -6.93 -14.24
CA ASP A 13 13.74 -6.57 -15.28
C ASP A 13 12.31 -6.42 -14.71
N ALA A 14 12.02 -7.03 -13.56
CA ALA A 14 10.72 -7.02 -12.90
C ALA A 14 10.84 -7.45 -11.44
N PHE A 15 9.87 -7.07 -10.60
CA PHE A 15 9.76 -7.51 -9.21
C PHE A 15 8.47 -8.30 -8.98
N VAL A 16 8.57 -9.49 -8.37
CA VAL A 16 7.48 -10.46 -8.30
C VAL A 16 7.31 -10.93 -6.86
N LEU A 17 6.12 -10.70 -6.27
CA LEU A 17 5.82 -11.00 -4.88
C LEU A 17 4.43 -11.65 -4.71
N PRO A 18 4.30 -12.97 -4.96
CA PRO A 18 3.05 -13.72 -4.79
C PRO A 18 2.84 -14.12 -3.32
N THR A 19 2.75 -13.14 -2.42
CA THR A 19 2.53 -13.38 -0.99
C THR A 19 1.09 -13.77 -0.71
N ARG A 20 0.85 -14.41 0.44
CA ARG A 20 -0.50 -14.76 0.90
C ARG A 20 -1.23 -13.62 1.61
N GLY A 21 -0.46 -12.60 1.99
CA GLY A 21 -0.90 -11.41 2.71
C GLY A 21 0.34 -10.59 3.03
N GLU A 22 0.20 -9.27 2.97
CA GLU A 22 1.29 -8.34 3.18
C GLU A 22 0.74 -7.05 3.81
N GLY A 23 1.37 -6.58 4.89
CA GLY A 23 0.84 -5.43 5.63
C GLY A 23 0.80 -4.15 4.80
N TRP A 24 1.87 -3.89 4.05
CA TRP A 24 1.97 -2.74 3.16
C TRP A 24 2.65 -3.08 1.84
N GLY A 25 3.77 -3.80 1.89
CA GLY A 25 4.56 -4.10 0.69
C GLY A 25 5.60 -3.02 0.42
N ARG A 26 6.42 -2.69 1.42
CA ARG A 26 7.52 -1.72 1.26
C ARG A 26 8.44 -2.04 0.09
N SER A 27 8.78 -3.32 -0.09
CA SER A 27 9.60 -3.78 -1.22
C SER A 27 8.89 -3.60 -2.57
N LEU A 28 7.56 -3.69 -2.62
CA LEU A 28 6.78 -3.38 -3.83
C LEU A 28 6.81 -1.88 -4.12
N ALA A 29 6.60 -1.04 -3.11
CA ALA A 29 6.68 0.42 -3.26
C ALA A 29 8.09 0.87 -3.68
N GLU A 30 9.14 0.29 -3.11
CA GLU A 30 10.54 0.51 -3.50
C GLU A 30 10.79 0.09 -4.96
N ALA A 31 10.32 -1.09 -5.36
CA ALA A 31 10.45 -1.56 -6.75
C ALA A 31 9.71 -0.64 -7.74
N MET A 32 8.48 -0.23 -7.42
CA MET A 32 7.70 0.72 -8.22
C MET A 32 8.39 2.08 -8.32
N ALA A 33 8.95 2.61 -7.23
CA ALA A 33 9.71 3.86 -7.23
C ALA A 33 10.98 3.78 -8.11
N MET A 34 11.51 2.58 -8.31
CA MET A 34 12.64 2.28 -9.20
C MET A 34 12.20 1.96 -10.65
N GLU A 35 10.95 2.24 -11.01
CA GLU A 35 10.35 1.98 -12.33
C GLU A 35 10.29 0.50 -12.73
N LEU A 36 10.38 -0.42 -11.76
CA LEU A 36 10.26 -1.84 -12.07
C LEU A 36 8.79 -2.21 -12.34
N PRO A 37 8.50 -2.99 -13.40
CA PRO A 37 7.24 -3.68 -13.52
C PRO A 37 7.05 -4.60 -12.31
N VAL A 38 5.91 -4.47 -11.62
CA VAL A 38 5.61 -5.24 -10.41
C VAL A 38 4.44 -6.22 -10.61
N ILE A 39 4.65 -7.46 -10.16
CA ILE A 39 3.60 -8.50 -10.08
C ILE A 39 3.39 -8.83 -8.60
N ALA A 40 2.18 -8.66 -8.09
CA ALA A 40 1.86 -9.03 -6.70
C ALA A 40 0.42 -9.54 -6.57
N THR A 41 0.17 -10.35 -5.53
CA THR A 41 -1.18 -10.81 -5.19
C THR A 41 -2.12 -9.61 -5.03
N ASN A 42 -3.30 -9.69 -5.65
CA ASN A 42 -4.34 -8.65 -5.55
C ASN A 42 -5.06 -8.71 -4.18
N TRP A 43 -4.30 -8.58 -3.10
CA TRP A 43 -4.76 -8.76 -1.73
C TRP A 43 -3.91 -7.95 -0.75
N SER A 44 -4.52 -7.47 0.33
CA SER A 44 -3.84 -6.81 1.46
C SER A 44 -3.29 -5.40 1.12
N GLY A 45 -2.40 -4.83 1.93
CA GLY A 45 -2.08 -3.40 1.91
C GLY A 45 -1.48 -2.88 0.60
N ASN A 46 -0.84 -3.73 -0.21
CA ASN A 46 -0.27 -3.28 -1.48
C ASN A 46 -1.35 -2.84 -2.50
N THR A 47 -2.60 -3.29 -2.36
CA THR A 47 -3.70 -2.83 -3.24
C THR A 47 -4.09 -1.37 -3.00
N GLN A 48 -3.54 -0.72 -1.96
CA GLN A 48 -3.72 0.70 -1.72
C GLN A 48 -3.01 1.57 -2.78
N PHE A 49 -1.93 1.06 -3.39
CA PHE A 49 -1.14 1.78 -4.40
C PHE A 49 -0.97 1.00 -5.71
N MET A 50 -1.31 -0.29 -5.74
CA MET A 50 -1.29 -1.12 -6.94
C MET A 50 -2.68 -1.21 -7.59
N ASN A 51 -2.75 -0.95 -8.90
CA ASN A 51 -3.94 -1.09 -9.73
C ASN A 51 -3.58 -1.62 -11.14
N GLU A 52 -4.58 -1.95 -11.95
CA GLU A 52 -4.38 -2.51 -13.30
C GLU A 52 -3.56 -1.61 -14.24
N ASN A 53 -3.61 -0.28 -14.04
CA ASN A 53 -2.89 0.68 -14.87
C ASN A 53 -1.39 0.70 -14.56
N ASN A 54 -1.00 0.51 -13.29
CA ASN A 54 0.38 0.66 -12.82
C ASN A 54 1.05 -0.64 -12.37
N SER A 55 0.33 -1.77 -12.39
CA SER A 55 0.87 -3.05 -11.91
C SER A 55 0.21 -4.25 -12.59
N TYR A 56 0.76 -5.44 -12.32
CA TYR A 56 0.20 -6.72 -12.70
C TYR A 56 -0.39 -7.40 -11.46
N LEU A 57 -1.70 -7.27 -11.29
CA LEU A 57 -2.43 -7.80 -10.15
C LEU A 57 -2.67 -9.30 -10.31
N LEU A 58 -2.02 -10.11 -9.48
CA LEU A 58 -2.12 -11.56 -9.51
C LEU A 58 -3.43 -12.03 -8.85
N PRO A 59 -4.29 -12.76 -9.57
CA PRO A 59 -5.55 -13.26 -9.02
C PRO A 59 -5.37 -14.27 -7.88
N ILE A 60 -6.37 -14.29 -7.00
CA ILE A 60 -6.49 -15.20 -5.86
C ILE A 60 -7.35 -16.39 -6.29
N GLU A 61 -6.87 -17.61 -6.08
CA GLU A 61 -7.65 -18.83 -6.36
C GLU A 61 -8.68 -19.10 -5.26
N LYS A 62 -8.28 -18.90 -4.00
CA LYS A 62 -9.11 -19.12 -2.82
C LYS A 62 -8.54 -18.43 -1.60
N PHE A 63 -9.35 -18.36 -0.55
CA PHE A 63 -8.91 -17.98 0.79
C PHE A 63 -8.81 -19.19 1.70
N GLU A 64 -7.74 -19.27 2.49
CA GLU A 64 -7.52 -20.33 3.48
C GLU A 64 -7.46 -19.71 4.89
N GLU A 65 -8.08 -20.36 5.87
CA GLU A 65 -8.04 -19.89 7.26
C GLU A 65 -6.62 -20.00 7.86
N VAL A 66 -6.22 -18.98 8.62
CA VAL A 66 -4.94 -18.96 9.32
C VAL A 66 -5.05 -19.75 10.62
N LYS A 67 -4.71 -21.05 10.58
CA LYS A 67 -4.78 -21.96 11.73
C LYS A 67 -4.02 -21.51 12.99
N SER A 68 -3.05 -20.61 12.84
CA SER A 68 -2.19 -20.13 13.93
C SER A 68 -2.62 -18.79 14.54
N MET A 69 -3.76 -18.24 14.12
CA MET A 69 -4.23 -16.91 14.50
C MET A 69 -5.68 -16.98 14.98
N PRO A 70 -6.17 -16.03 15.81
CA PRO A 70 -7.58 -16.01 16.21
C PRO A 70 -8.54 -16.00 15.02
N ASP A 71 -9.79 -16.37 15.30
CA ASP A 71 -10.84 -16.54 14.30
C ASP A 71 -10.92 -15.35 13.32
N HIS A 72 -11.31 -15.66 12.07
CA HIS A 72 -11.53 -14.73 10.95
C HIS A 72 -10.30 -14.24 10.17
N HIS A 73 -9.09 -14.72 10.46
CA HIS A 73 -7.92 -14.42 9.62
C HIS A 73 -7.87 -15.34 8.38
N GLN A 74 -7.62 -14.75 7.21
CA GLN A 74 -7.55 -15.47 5.94
C GLN A 74 -6.27 -15.18 5.15
N TRP A 75 -5.67 -16.23 4.61
CA TRP A 75 -4.61 -16.18 3.61
C TRP A 75 -5.20 -16.18 2.20
N ALA A 76 -4.80 -15.23 1.37
CA ALA A 76 -5.02 -15.33 -0.07
C ALA A 76 -4.09 -16.39 -0.66
N VAL A 77 -4.63 -17.32 -1.43
CA VAL A 77 -3.83 -18.29 -2.18
C VAL A 77 -3.67 -17.77 -3.61
N PRO A 78 -2.51 -17.21 -3.98
CA PRO A 78 -2.30 -16.67 -5.32
C PRO A 78 -2.26 -17.78 -6.37
N SER A 79 -2.76 -17.49 -7.58
CA SER A 79 -2.78 -18.49 -8.64
C SER A 79 -1.41 -18.76 -9.25
N VAL A 80 -0.97 -20.01 -9.21
CA VAL A 80 0.29 -20.42 -9.84
C VAL A 80 0.19 -20.31 -11.37
N TRP A 81 -0.97 -20.62 -11.95
CA TRP A 81 -1.13 -20.58 -13.41
C TRP A 81 -1.18 -19.16 -13.94
N GLU A 82 -1.92 -18.26 -13.28
CA GLU A 82 -1.94 -16.84 -13.67
C GLU A 82 -0.59 -16.17 -13.44
N LEU A 83 0.12 -16.50 -12.36
CA LEU A 83 1.48 -16.01 -12.13
C LEU A 83 2.41 -16.33 -13.31
N ARG A 84 2.35 -17.56 -13.83
CA ARG A 84 3.15 -17.97 -14.99
C ARG A 84 2.82 -17.18 -16.25
N LYS A 85 1.55 -16.81 -16.44
CA LYS A 85 1.16 -15.98 -17.58
C LYS A 85 1.66 -14.56 -17.43
N LEU A 86 1.43 -13.93 -16.27
CA LEU A 86 1.87 -12.56 -16.00
C LEU A 86 3.40 -12.43 -16.15
N MET A 87 4.16 -13.39 -15.63
CA MET A 87 5.63 -13.41 -15.82
C MET A 87 6.03 -13.53 -17.30
N ARG A 88 5.29 -14.31 -18.10
CA ARG A 88 5.54 -14.41 -19.56
C ARG A 88 5.14 -13.14 -20.29
N GLU A 89 4.03 -12.52 -19.90
CA GLU A 89 3.56 -11.26 -20.46
C GLU A 89 4.60 -10.15 -20.26
N VAL A 90 5.09 -9.98 -19.03
CA VAL A 90 6.17 -9.03 -18.72
C VAL A 90 7.44 -9.33 -19.52
N TYR A 91 7.81 -10.60 -19.66
CA TYR A 91 9.02 -10.99 -20.41
C TYR A 91 8.88 -10.76 -21.93
N CYS A 92 7.72 -11.07 -22.51
CA CYS A 92 7.46 -10.95 -23.94
C CYS A 92 7.17 -9.50 -24.38
N ASN A 93 6.57 -8.68 -23.51
CA ASN A 93 6.13 -7.31 -23.80
C ASN A 93 6.95 -6.28 -23.00
N ARG A 94 8.27 -6.30 -23.15
CA ARG A 94 9.19 -5.51 -22.29
C ARG A 94 8.94 -4.00 -22.32
N GLU A 95 8.65 -3.43 -23.48
CA GLU A 95 8.41 -1.98 -23.60
C GLU A 95 7.14 -1.57 -22.84
N GLU A 96 6.04 -2.32 -23.01
CA GLU A 96 4.80 -2.08 -22.27
C GLU A 96 5.00 -2.26 -20.76
N ALA A 97 5.74 -3.29 -20.35
CA ALA A 97 6.07 -3.53 -18.95
C ALA A 97 6.87 -2.35 -18.36
N LYS A 98 7.85 -1.83 -19.10
CA LYS A 98 8.65 -0.67 -18.70
C LYS A 98 7.80 0.59 -18.58
N GLU A 99 6.91 0.84 -19.54
CA GLU A 99 5.95 1.95 -19.45
C GLU A 99 5.04 1.82 -18.23
N LYS A 100 4.58 0.59 -17.92
CA LYS A 100 3.80 0.32 -16.72
C LYS A 100 4.59 0.58 -15.44
N GLY A 101 5.87 0.21 -15.40
CA GLY A 101 6.80 0.56 -14.32
C GLY A 101 7.00 2.07 -14.15
N GLY A 102 7.07 2.83 -15.25
CA GLY A 102 7.10 4.29 -15.22
C GLY A 102 5.84 4.88 -14.54
N ARG A 103 4.65 4.42 -14.94
CA ARG A 103 3.38 4.81 -14.29
C ARG A 103 3.34 4.43 -12.81
N ALA A 104 3.96 3.30 -12.45
CA ALA A 104 4.09 2.86 -11.07
C ALA A 104 4.92 3.86 -10.24
N ARG A 105 6.06 4.31 -10.76
CA ARG A 105 6.88 5.34 -10.12
C ARG A 105 6.12 6.64 -9.95
N ASP A 106 5.49 7.13 -11.02
CA ASP A 106 4.74 8.39 -10.97
C ASP A 106 3.69 8.36 -9.86
N HIS A 107 2.93 7.27 -9.79
CA HIS A 107 1.91 7.09 -8.76
C HIS A 107 2.49 7.07 -7.34
N ILE A 108 3.58 6.33 -7.09
CA ILE A 108 4.23 6.27 -5.79
C ILE A 108 4.80 7.63 -5.38
N VAL A 109 5.50 8.31 -6.28
CA VAL A 109 6.12 9.61 -5.99
C VAL A 109 5.05 10.68 -5.70
N GLU A 110 3.96 10.69 -6.47
CA GLU A 110 2.90 11.69 -6.32
C GLU A 110 2.04 11.47 -5.06
N HIS A 111 1.80 10.22 -4.66
CA HIS A 111 0.79 9.92 -3.63
C HIS A 111 1.36 9.31 -2.34
N PHE A 112 2.54 8.68 -2.39
CA PHE A 112 3.09 7.88 -1.29
C PHE A 112 4.54 8.22 -0.94
N SER A 113 5.08 9.31 -1.50
CA SER A 113 6.36 9.90 -1.07
C SER A 113 6.24 10.52 0.33
N HIS A 114 7.37 10.86 0.93
CA HIS A 114 7.36 11.59 2.20
C HIS A 114 6.70 12.96 2.02
N GLU A 115 6.98 13.62 0.90
CA GLU A 115 6.43 14.90 0.51
C GLU A 115 4.90 14.84 0.37
N ALA A 116 4.35 13.74 -0.15
CA ALA A 116 2.92 13.51 -0.25
C ALA A 116 2.27 13.12 1.08
N ALA A 117 2.93 12.27 1.89
CA ALA A 117 2.33 11.70 3.09
C ALA A 117 2.38 12.65 4.30
N VAL A 118 3.46 13.41 4.49
CA VAL A 118 3.67 14.26 5.68
C VAL A 118 2.53 15.28 5.88
N PRO A 119 2.07 16.03 4.86
CA PRO A 119 0.96 16.97 5.01
C PRO A 119 -0.32 16.29 5.53
N VAL A 120 -0.65 15.10 5.03
CA VAL A 120 -1.83 14.34 5.46
C VAL A 120 -1.78 14.03 6.96
N PHE A 121 -0.61 13.61 7.45
CA PHE A 121 -0.41 13.35 8.88
C PHE A 121 -0.51 14.63 9.73
N VAL A 122 0.12 15.71 9.28
CA VAL A 122 0.08 17.00 9.99
C VAL A 122 -1.35 17.52 10.08
N ASP A 123 -2.09 17.50 8.96
CA ASP A 123 -3.48 17.93 8.91
C ASP A 123 -4.36 17.07 9.83
N TYR A 124 -4.15 15.75 9.83
CA TYR A 124 -4.88 14.86 10.71
C TYR A 124 -4.62 15.17 12.20
N ILE A 125 -3.36 15.36 12.59
CA ILE A 125 -2.98 15.69 13.96
C ILE A 125 -3.59 17.03 14.39
N ASN A 126 -3.50 18.06 13.54
CA ASN A 126 -4.09 19.37 13.81
C ASN A 126 -5.61 19.28 14.00
N ASN A 127 -6.29 18.53 13.12
CA ASN A 127 -7.73 18.31 13.22
C ASN A 127 -8.13 17.58 14.52
N LEU A 128 -7.30 16.66 15.01
CA LEU A 128 -7.54 16.01 16.31
C LEU A 128 -7.39 16.99 17.48
N PHE A 129 -6.39 17.87 17.44
CA PHE A 129 -6.21 18.88 18.48
C PHE A 129 -7.37 19.88 18.53
N GLU A 130 -7.84 20.34 17.38
CA GLU A 130 -9.00 21.25 17.33
C GLU A 130 -10.27 20.58 17.88
N LYS A 131 -10.54 19.32 17.49
CA LYS A 131 -11.67 18.57 18.05
C LYS A 131 -11.60 18.42 19.56
N GLN A 132 -10.42 18.11 20.11
CA GLN A 132 -10.24 18.01 21.57
C GLN A 132 -10.46 19.35 22.27
N LYS A 133 -10.05 20.46 21.65
CA LYS A 133 -10.24 21.81 22.20
C LYS A 133 -11.73 22.17 22.22
N GLU A 134 -12.43 21.97 21.11
CA GLU A 134 -13.88 22.20 21.02
C GLU A 134 -14.66 21.36 22.04
N GLU A 135 -14.28 20.09 22.24
CA GLU A 135 -14.92 19.21 23.21
C GLU A 135 -14.70 19.71 24.65
N LYS A 136 -13.47 20.15 24.99
CA LYS A 136 -13.19 20.76 26.30
C LYS A 136 -13.97 22.04 26.53
N GLU A 137 -14.07 22.91 25.53
CA GLU A 137 -14.83 24.17 25.61
C GLU A 137 -16.33 23.90 25.83
N LYS A 138 -16.91 22.92 25.13
CA LYS A 138 -18.30 22.47 25.34
C LYS A 138 -18.54 21.97 26.76
N ILE A 139 -17.63 21.14 27.29
CA ILE A 139 -17.73 20.62 28.67
C ILE A 139 -17.68 21.78 29.69
N LEU A 140 -16.77 22.74 29.51
CA LEU A 140 -16.64 23.91 30.38
C LEU A 140 -17.90 24.80 30.34
N GLU A 141 -18.45 25.03 29.15
CA GLU A 141 -19.68 25.80 28.93
C GLU A 141 -20.89 25.15 29.63
N GLU A 142 -21.04 23.82 29.52
CA GLU A 142 -22.10 23.08 30.22
C GLU A 142 -21.95 23.13 31.74
N GLN A 143 -20.72 23.03 32.25
CA GLN A 143 -20.44 23.16 33.68
C GLN A 143 -20.81 24.55 34.21
N ARG A 144 -20.46 25.63 33.48
CA ARG A 144 -20.84 27.01 33.83
C ARG A 144 -22.35 27.18 33.92
N LYS A 145 -23.09 26.72 32.90
CA LYS A 145 -24.57 26.77 32.87
C LYS A 145 -25.24 26.00 34.02
N ARG A 146 -24.62 24.93 34.52
CA ARG A 146 -25.11 24.18 35.68
C ARG A 146 -24.88 24.90 37.00
N ILE A 147 -23.78 25.65 37.12
CA ILE A 147 -23.47 26.44 38.31
C ILE A 147 -24.41 27.65 38.40
N GLU A 148 -24.66 28.36 37.28
CA GLU A 148 -25.54 29.54 37.26
C GLU A 148 -27.03 29.24 37.48
N LYS A 149 -27.44 27.99 37.31
CA LYS A 149 -28.82 27.53 37.57
C LYS A 149 -29.07 27.06 39.02
N LYS A 150 -28.03 27.03 39.87
CA LYS A 150 -28.12 26.70 41.31
C LYS A 150 -28.05 27.97 42.13
#